data_AF-A0A7N5JW88-F1
#
_entry.id   AF-A0A7N5JW88-F1
#
_cell.length_a   1.000
_cell.length_b   1.000
_cell.length_c   1.000
_cell.angle_alpha   90.00
_cell.angle_beta   90.00
_cell.angle_gamma   90.00
#
_symmetry.space_group_name_H-M   'P 1'
#
loop_
_entity.id
_entity.type
_entity.pdbx_description
1 polymer ?
#
loop_
_entity_poly.entity_id
_entity_poly.type
_entity_poly.pdbx_seq_one_letter_code
_entity_poly.pdbx_strand_id
1 'polypeptide(L)'
;MQSPAVLVTSRRVQNVHTGLDLTVPQHQEVRGKMMSGHVEYQILVVTRLAAFKSAKHRPEDVVQFLVSWGLCQDAPEGAQGPGGQAHRHTCHWGVSSTRERALL
;
A
#
# COMPACT_ATOMS: atom_id res chain seq x y z
N MET A 1 -7.12 0.89 13.33
CA MET A 1 -6.04 0.55 12.37
C MET A 1 -4.82 1.36 12.77
N GLN A 2 -3.70 0.72 13.14
CA GLN A 2 -2.46 1.41 13.48
C GLN A 2 -1.88 2.08 12.23
N SER A 3 -1.61 3.39 12.29
CA SER A 3 -0.87 4.08 11.24
C SER A 3 0.54 3.48 11.12
N PRO A 4 1.12 3.38 9.91
CA PRO A 4 2.48 2.88 9.75
C PRO A 4 3.45 3.71 10.59
N ALA A 5 4.33 3.04 11.34
CA ALA A 5 5.36 3.74 12.09
C ALA A 5 6.34 4.40 11.10
N VAL A 6 6.33 5.73 11.07
CA VAL A 6 7.30 6.53 10.32
C VAL A 6 8.55 6.68 11.19
N LEU A 7 9.69 6.24 10.66
CA LEU A 7 10.97 6.22 11.36
C LEU A 7 11.98 7.10 10.64
N VAL A 8 12.77 7.88 11.38
CA VAL A 8 13.96 8.52 10.83
C VAL A 8 15.01 7.45 10.52
N THR A 9 15.69 7.58 9.38
CA THR A 9 16.68 6.62 8.90
C THR A 9 17.94 7.31 8.39
N SER A 10 19.08 6.64 8.53
CA SER A 10 20.36 7.09 7.95
C SER A 10 20.55 6.65 6.50
N ARG A 11 19.57 5.94 5.91
CA ARG A 11 19.60 5.57 4.49
C ARG A 11 19.59 6.83 3.64
N ARG A 12 20.45 6.86 2.62
CA ARG A 12 20.45 7.93 1.62
C ARG A 12 19.35 7.67 0.60
N VAL A 13 18.66 8.73 0.19
CA VAL A 13 17.75 8.68 -0.96
C VAL A 13 18.59 8.62 -2.24
N GLN A 14 18.43 7.54 -3.01
CA GLN A 14 19.18 7.28 -4.23
C GLN A 14 18.61 8.08 -5.40
N ASN A 15 17.28 8.16 -5.53
CA ASN A 15 16.63 8.95 -6.56
C ASN A 15 16.57 10.42 -6.14
N VAL A 16 17.71 11.11 -6.21
CA VAL A 16 17.85 12.48 -5.69
C VAL A 16 16.89 13.46 -6.39
N HIS A 17 16.61 13.28 -7.68
CA HIS A 17 15.68 14.14 -8.43
C HIS A 17 14.25 14.10 -7.87
N THR A 18 13.73 12.92 -7.53
CA THR A 18 12.36 12.74 -7.03
C THR A 18 12.27 12.87 -5.51
N GLY A 19 13.36 12.59 -4.79
CA GLY A 19 13.39 12.58 -3.33
C GLY A 19 12.71 11.37 -2.70
N LEU A 20 12.48 10.29 -3.46
CA LEU A 20 11.72 9.11 -3.06
C LEU A 20 12.31 7.82 -3.65
N ASP A 21 12.54 6.83 -2.79
CA ASP A 21 12.86 5.46 -3.18
C ASP A 21 11.76 4.51 -2.72
N LEU A 22 11.43 3.54 -3.56
CA LEU A 22 10.47 2.47 -3.29
C LEU A 22 11.17 1.12 -3.45
N THR A 23 10.93 0.21 -2.51
CA THR A 23 11.41 -1.17 -2.59
C THR A 23 10.28 -2.10 -2.16
N VAL A 24 10.14 -3.25 -2.81
CA VAL A 24 9.14 -4.27 -2.45
C VAL A 24 9.85 -5.46 -1.80
N PRO A 25 10.13 -5.41 -0.48
CA PRO A 25 10.85 -6.49 0.18
C PRO A 25 10.03 -7.78 0.32
N GLN A 26 8.70 -7.67 0.36
CA GLN A 26 7.82 -8.81 0.59
C GLN A 26 6.53 -8.69 -0.22
N HIS A 27 6.04 -9.83 -0.70
CA HIS A 27 4.68 -10.00 -1.18
C HIS A 27 4.12 -11.29 -0.60
N GLN A 28 2.80 -11.37 -0.47
CA GLN A 28 2.09 -12.53 0.06
C GLN A 28 0.82 -12.77 -0.73
N GLU A 29 0.64 -14.00 -1.21
CA GLU A 29 -0.68 -14.44 -1.65
C GLU A 29 -1.54 -14.77 -0.44
N VAL A 30 -2.66 -14.06 -0.33
CA VAL A 30 -3.70 -14.31 0.65
C VAL A 30 -4.80 -15.09 -0.05
N ARG A 31 -4.92 -16.38 0.30
CA ARG A 31 -6.00 -17.22 -0.19
C ARG A 31 -7.25 -16.98 0.66
N GLY A 32 -8.27 -16.37 0.08
CA GLY A 32 -9.59 -16.30 0.69
C GLY A 32 -10.39 -17.58 0.48
N LYS A 33 -11.60 -17.62 1.07
CA LYS A 33 -12.52 -18.74 0.91
C LYS A 33 -13.17 -18.66 -0.48
N MET A 34 -13.29 -19.79 -1.18
CA MET A 34 -13.91 -19.90 -2.52
C MET A 34 -13.25 -19.03 -3.60
N MET A 35 -12.08 -19.45 -4.11
CA MET A 35 -11.37 -18.84 -5.26
C MET A 35 -11.10 -17.31 -5.18
N SER A 36 -11.43 -16.64 -4.07
CA SER A 36 -11.16 -15.22 -3.87
C SER A 36 -9.77 -15.05 -3.27
N GLY A 37 -8.74 -15.04 -4.11
CA GLY A 37 -7.38 -14.73 -3.69
C GLY A 37 -7.04 -13.25 -3.88
N HIS A 38 -6.07 -12.75 -3.13
CA HIS A 38 -5.41 -11.48 -3.43
C HIS A 38 -3.92 -11.56 -3.13
N VAL A 39 -3.14 -10.65 -3.71
CA VAL A 39 -1.73 -10.49 -3.39
C VAL A 39 -1.57 -9.21 -2.60
N GLU A 40 -0.98 -9.30 -1.41
CA GLU A 40 -0.55 -8.15 -0.63
C GLU A 40 0.93 -7.91 -0.85
N TYR A 41 1.28 -6.68 -1.18
CA TYR A 41 2.65 -6.20 -1.29
C TYR A 41 2.97 -5.35 -0.09
N GLN A 42 4.11 -5.61 0.52
CA GLN A 42 4.70 -4.69 1.48
C GLN A 42 5.74 -3.86 0.74
N ILE A 43 5.59 -2.54 0.78
CA ILE A 43 6.45 -1.60 0.08
C ILE A 43 7.16 -0.74 1.12
N LEU A 44 8.49 -0.81 1.14
CA LEU A 44 9.35 0.09 1.91
C LEU A 44 9.52 1.39 1.14
N VAL A 45 9.10 2.47 1.78
CA VAL A 45 9.28 3.83 1.28
C VAL A 45 10.44 4.47 2.02
N VAL A 46 11.37 5.10 1.31
CA VAL A 46 12.43 5.95 1.89
C VAL A 46 12.36 7.32 1.20
N THR A 47 12.12 8.38 1.95
CA THR A 47 11.86 9.70 1.35
C THR A 47 12.37 10.86 2.21
N ARG A 48 12.75 11.94 1.53
CA ARG A 48 13.05 13.24 2.17
C ARG A 48 11.93 14.27 1.98
N LEU A 49 10.86 13.93 1.26
CA LEU A 49 9.79 14.85 0.92
C LEU A 49 8.99 15.25 2.15
N ALA A 50 8.70 16.54 2.28
CA ALA A 50 8.00 17.10 3.44
C ALA A 50 6.57 16.54 3.63
N ALA A 51 5.91 16.14 2.54
CA ALA A 51 4.54 15.60 2.57
C ALA A 51 4.39 14.31 3.40
N PHE A 52 5.49 13.61 3.69
CA PHE A 52 5.50 12.38 4.50
C PHE A 52 6.07 12.59 5.91
N LYS A 53 6.33 13.84 6.29
CA LYS A 53 6.92 14.20 7.57
C LYS A 53 5.87 14.88 8.45
N SER A 54 5.84 14.50 9.72
CA SER A 54 5.15 15.27 10.76
C SER A 54 6.04 16.39 11.33
N ALA A 55 5.46 17.30 12.12
CA ALA A 55 6.16 18.41 12.79
C ALA A 55 7.31 18.00 13.72
N LYS A 56 7.43 16.70 14.06
CA LYS A 56 8.52 16.17 14.88
C LYS A 56 9.82 15.96 14.08
N HIS A 57 9.73 15.93 12.76
CA HIS A 57 10.87 15.69 11.87
C HIS A 57 11.49 17.00 11.41
N ARG A 58 12.81 16.97 11.20
CA ARG A 58 13.55 18.08 10.61
C ARG A 58 13.45 18.06 9.08
N PRO A 59 13.66 19.21 8.41
CA PRO A 59 13.67 19.27 6.95
C PRO A 59 14.70 18.32 6.31
N GLU A 60 15.82 18.08 6.98
CA GLU A 60 16.92 17.24 6.49
C GLU A 60 16.70 15.75 6.75
N ASP A 61 15.78 15.39 7.66
CA ASP A 61 15.56 13.99 8.02
C ASP A 61 15.14 13.18 6.80
N VAL A 62 15.67 11.96 6.67
CA VAL A 62 15.11 10.97 5.76
C VAL A 62 14.22 10.07 6.58
N VAL A 63 12.98 9.87 6.13
CA VAL A 63 12.02 8.99 6.81
C VAL A 63 11.82 7.71 6.02
N GLN A 64 11.59 6.62 6.73
CA GLN A 64 11.20 5.34 6.18
C GLN A 64 9.93 4.81 6.83
N PHE A 65 9.09 4.15 6.06
CA PHE A 65 7.88 3.48 6.53
C PHE A 65 7.46 2.40 5.54
N LEU A 66 6.63 1.47 6.00
CA LEU A 66 6.06 0.40 5.18
C LEU A 66 4.62 0.76 4.81
N VAL A 67 4.23 0.51 3.56
CA VAL A 67 2.84 0.57 3.12
C VAL A 67 2.42 -0.78 2.56
N SER A 68 1.18 -1.18 2.83
CA SER A 68 0.59 -2.38 2.26
C SER A 68 -0.28 -2.02 1.06
N TRP A 69 -0.11 -2.73 -0.05
CA TRP A 69 -0.93 -2.60 -1.25
C TRP A 69 -1.54 -3.95 -1.63
N GLY A 70 -2.85 -4.01 -1.86
CA GLY A 70 -3.55 -5.23 -2.24
C GLY A 70 -3.95 -5.23 -3.72
N LEU A 71 -3.67 -6.33 -4.43
CA LEU A 71 -4.21 -6.62 -5.77
C LEU A 71 -5.12 -7.84 -5.70
N CYS A 72 -6.39 -7.68 -6.05
CA CYS A 72 -7.32 -8.79 -6.17
C CYS A 72 -6.93 -9.67 -7.36
N GLN A 73 -6.86 -10.98 -7.15
CA GLN A 73 -6.78 -11.93 -8.25
C GLN A 73 -8.22 -12.20 -8.66
N ASP A 74 -8.63 -11.75 -9.84
CA ASP A 74 -9.94 -12.11 -10.40
C ASP A 74 -10.03 -13.64 -10.53
N ALA A 75 -11.16 -14.20 -10.11
CA ALA A 75 -11.42 -15.62 -10.31
C ALA A 75 -11.40 -15.94 -11.81
N PRO A 76 -10.83 -17.08 -12.25
CA PRO A 76 -10.91 -17.49 -13.65
C PRO A 76 -12.39 -17.62 -14.04
N GLU A 77 -12.77 -16.86 -15.07
CA GLU A 77 -14.11 -16.77 -15.63
C GLU A 77 -14.47 -18.11 -16.29
N GLY A 78 -14.87 -19.12 -15.50
CA GLY A 78 -15.00 -20.48 -16.03
C GLY A 78 -15.83 -21.48 -15.22
N ALA A 79 -16.57 -21.05 -14.19
CA ALA A 79 -17.48 -21.93 -13.45
C ALA A 79 -18.95 -21.54 -13.71
N GLN A 80 -19.46 -21.84 -14.90
CA GLN A 80 -20.90 -21.85 -15.16
C GLN A 80 -21.51 -23.10 -14.52
N GLY A 81 -22.02 -22.96 -13.30
CA GLY A 81 -23.01 -23.87 -12.75
C GLY A 81 -24.40 -23.61 -13.37
N PRO A 82 -25.28 -24.63 -13.49
CA PRO A 82 -26.60 -24.46 -14.06
C PRO A 82 -27.50 -23.78 -13.02
N GLY A 83 -27.63 -22.46 -13.12
CA GLY A 83 -28.44 -21.65 -12.21
C GLY A 83 -27.92 -20.23 -12.16
N GLY A 84 -28.37 -19.40 -13.10
CA GLY A 84 -27.92 -18.02 -13.26
C GLY A 84 -28.20 -17.15 -12.04
N GLN A 85 -27.19 -16.97 -11.21
CA GLN A 85 -27.08 -15.84 -10.30
C GLN A 85 -25.59 -15.51 -10.11
N ALA A 86 -25.05 -14.72 -11.04
CA ALA A 86 -23.70 -14.19 -10.93
C ALA A 86 -23.69 -13.15 -9.81
N HIS A 87 -23.41 -13.60 -8.59
CA HIS A 87 -23.02 -12.71 -7.51
C HIS A 87 -21.67 -12.11 -7.90
N ARG A 88 -21.70 -10.88 -8.40
CA ARG A 88 -20.52 -10.06 -8.64
C ARG A 88 -19.86 -9.86 -7.28
N HIS A 89 -18.87 -10.69 -6.96
CA HIS A 89 -18.08 -10.53 -5.75
C HIS A 89 -17.13 -9.35 -5.97
N THR A 90 -17.64 -8.14 -5.77
CA THR A 90 -16.86 -6.92 -5.81
C THR A 90 -15.83 -6.97 -4.70
N CYS A 91 -14.56 -7.17 -5.04
CA CYS A 91 -13.49 -7.02 -4.07
C CYS A 91 -13.37 -5.54 -3.70
N HIS A 92 -13.92 -5.15 -2.55
CA HIS A 92 -13.74 -3.81 -2.01
C HIS A 92 -12.40 -3.72 -1.27
N TRP A 93 -11.42 -3.04 -1.87
CA TRP A 93 -10.29 -2.47 -1.13
C TRP A 93 -10.15 -0.98 -1.45
N GLY A 94 -10.30 -0.16 -0.42
CA GLY A 94 -10.10 1.29 -0.50
C GLY A 94 -8.62 1.63 -0.26
N VAL A 95 -8.09 2.54 -1.07
CA VAL A 95 -6.83 3.24 -0.74
C VAL A 95 -7.07 4.00 0.57
N SER A 96 -6.46 3.59 1.67
CA SER A 96 -6.45 4.40 2.89
C SER A 96 -5.48 5.55 2.71
N SER A 97 -5.84 6.52 1.86
CA SER A 97 -5.19 7.82 1.78
C SER A 97 -5.77 8.67 2.90
N THR A 98 -5.03 8.82 4.00
CA THR A 98 -5.29 9.88 4.97
C THR A 98 -4.96 11.20 4.31
N ARG A 99 -5.89 11.71 3.50
CA ARG A 99 -5.91 13.10 3.07
C ARG A 99 -6.43 13.91 4.26
N GLU A 100 -5.56 14.18 5.21
CA GLU A 100 -5.84 15.21 6.21
C GLU A 100 -5.91 16.54 5.44
N ARG A 101 -7.15 17.02 5.27
CA ARG A 101 -7.44 18.39 4.86
C ARG A 101 -6.79 19.30 5.89
N ALA A 102 -5.58 19.77 5.61
CA ALA A 102 -5.19 21.11 6.03
C ALA A 102 -5.89 22.09 5.08
N LEU A 103 -7.17 22.37 5.36
CA LEU A 103 -7.78 23.62 4.94
C LEU A 103 -7.50 24.63 6.06
N LEU A 104 -7.03 25.80 5.61
CA LEU A 104 -6.94 27.11 6.27
C LEU A 104 -7.58 27.22 7.66
#